data_AF-A0AAW4WYU5-F1
#
_entry.id   AF-A0AAW4WYU5-F1
#
_cell.length_a   1.000
_cell.length_b   1.000
_cell.length_c   1.000
_cell.angle_alpha   90.00
_cell.angle_beta   90.00
_cell.angle_gamma   90.00
#
_symmetry.space_group_name_H-M   'P 1'
#
loop_
_entity.id
_entity.type
_entity.pdbx_description
1 polymer ?
#
loop_
_entity_poly.entity_id
_entity_poly.type
_entity_poly.pdbx_seq_one_letter_code
_entity_poly.pdbx_strand_id
1 'polypeptide(L)'
;MKEIKDPKKLQKKILKTTYLIALLPIISAIAAGDMESLLGFVFGLVVATLLLRLKYNNIIRALNMDMESAEKFIRNRYFAEYGLYFLVLFTAARNPSLNFLAAAVGLFMIKFTVLLLSVKDLLKDTFQSQFDRYK
;
A
#
# COMPACT_ATOMS: atom_id res chain seq x y z
N MET A 1 10.54 -8.79 6.98
CA MET A 1 10.69 -7.33 7.16
C MET A 1 11.47 -6.98 8.42
N LYS A 2 12.76 -6.66 8.26
CA LYS A 2 13.68 -6.33 9.37
C LYS A 2 13.30 -5.06 10.16
N GLU A 3 12.40 -4.23 9.62
CA GLU A 3 12.01 -2.92 10.18
C GLU A 3 10.67 -2.94 10.94
N ILE A 4 10.07 -4.11 11.19
CA ILE A 4 8.76 -4.23 11.88
C ILE A 4 8.77 -3.58 13.26
N LYS A 5 9.92 -3.54 13.95
CA LYS A 5 10.07 -2.96 15.29
C LYS A 5 10.03 -1.43 15.32
N ASP A 6 10.12 -0.76 14.17
CA ASP A 6 10.04 0.70 14.05
C ASP A 6 8.98 1.07 12.99
N PRO A 7 7.71 1.25 13.42
CA PRO A 7 6.60 1.54 12.51
C PRO A 7 6.82 2.79 11.64
N LYS A 8 7.58 3.76 12.14
CA LYS A 8 7.86 5.02 11.43
C LYS A 8 8.87 4.79 10.29
N LYS A 9 9.95 4.05 10.54
CA LYS A 9 10.91 3.67 9.50
C LYS A 9 10.24 2.79 8.43
N LEU A 10 9.44 1.81 8.87
CA LEU A 10 8.70 0.94 7.97
C LEU A 10 7.76 1.73 7.05
N GLN A 11 6.98 2.67 7.60
CA GLN A 11 6.10 3.54 6.81
C GLN A 11 6.89 4.32 5.75
N LYS A 12 8.01 4.94 6.14
CA LYS A 12 8.85 5.73 5.22
C LYS A 12 9.44 4.87 4.11
N LYS A 13 9.89 3.65 4.44
CA LYS A 13 10.40 2.68 3.46
C LYS A 13 9.32 2.27 2.46
N ILE A 14 8.14 1.90 2.94
CA ILE A 14 7.01 1.53 2.06
C ILE A 14 6.68 2.69 1.12
N LEU A 15 6.56 3.92 1.62
CA LEU A 15 6.28 5.09 0.78
C LEU A 15 7.36 5.33 -0.27
N LYS A 16 8.64 5.33 0.14
CA LYS A 16 9.75 5.56 -0.79
C LYS A 16 9.77 4.51 -1.90
N THR A 17 9.60 3.24 -1.56
CA THR A 17 9.56 2.15 -2.55
C THR A 17 8.31 2.24 -3.43
N THR A 18 7.15 2.57 -2.86
CA THR A 18 5.89 2.70 -3.61
C THR A 18 6.04 3.79 -4.67
N TYR A 19 6.50 4.98 -4.29
CA TYR A 19 6.67 6.09 -5.23
C TYR A 19 7.73 5.79 -6.29
N LEU A 20 8.82 5.10 -5.94
CA LEU A 20 9.82 4.67 -6.91
C LEU A 20 9.21 3.75 -7.99
N ILE A 21 8.41 2.75 -7.59
CA ILE A 21 7.75 1.83 -8.53
C ILE A 21 6.64 2.56 -9.30
N ALA A 22 5.91 3.48 -8.65
CA ALA A 22 4.83 4.25 -9.26
C ALA A 22 5.30 5.22 -10.36
N LEU A 23 6.58 5.59 -10.41
CA LEU A 23 7.10 6.42 -11.50
C LEU A 23 6.95 5.76 -12.87
N LEU A 24 7.08 4.43 -12.95
CA LEU A 24 6.95 3.67 -14.20
C LEU A 24 5.58 3.89 -14.89
N PRO A 25 4.44 3.57 -14.25
CA PRO A 25 3.13 3.80 -14.85
C PRO A 25 2.83 5.29 -15.09
N ILE A 26 3.31 6.20 -14.23
CA ILE A 26 3.13 7.65 -14.42
C ILE A 26 3.83 8.12 -15.69
N ILE A 27 5.12 7.80 -15.85
CA ILE A 27 5.90 8.19 -17.02
C ILE A 27 5.31 7.56 -18.29
N SER A 28 4.91 6.29 -18.22
CA SER A 28 4.28 5.59 -19.34
C SER A 28 2.98 6.27 -19.79
N ALA A 29 2.11 6.66 -18.86
CA ALA A 29 0.85 7.33 -19.18
C ALA A 29 1.08 8.72 -19.79
N ILE A 30 2.03 9.49 -19.25
CA ILE A 30 2.41 10.80 -19.79
C ILE A 30 2.97 10.65 -21.22
N ALA A 31 3.87 9.70 -21.45
CA ALA A 31 4.47 9.46 -22.76
C ALA A 31 3.43 9.02 -23.81
N ALA A 32 2.40 8.29 -23.38
CA ALA A 32 1.29 7.86 -24.24
C ALA A 32 0.21 8.93 -24.45
N GLY A 33 0.25 10.05 -23.72
CA GLY A 33 -0.83 11.05 -23.71
C GLY A 33 -2.14 10.56 -23.08
N ASP A 34 -2.12 9.44 -22.36
CA ASP A 34 -3.30 8.83 -21.73
C ASP A 34 -3.59 9.50 -20.37
N MET A 35 -4.28 10.63 -20.44
CA MET A 35 -4.60 11.44 -19.27
C MET A 35 -5.64 10.77 -18.35
N GLU A 36 -6.55 9.97 -18.89
CA GLU A 36 -7.55 9.25 -18.08
C GLU A 36 -6.88 8.20 -17.18
N SER A 37 -5.92 7.45 -17.73
CA SER A 37 -5.11 6.51 -16.95
C SER A 37 -4.20 7.20 -15.96
N LEU A 38 -3.56 8.31 -16.35
CA LEU A 38 -2.73 9.09 -15.44
C LEU A 38 -3.53 9.60 -14.24
N LEU A 39 -4.68 10.25 -14.49
CA LEU A 39 -5.53 10.80 -13.44
C LEU A 39 -6.13 9.70 -12.57
N GLY A 40 -6.61 8.61 -13.17
CA GLY A 40 -7.09 7.44 -12.45
C GLY A 40 -6.02 6.90 -11.50
N PHE A 41 -4.84 6.60 -12.03
CA PHE A 41 -3.72 6.06 -11.23
C PHE A 41 -3.30 7.00 -10.10
N VAL A 42 -3.10 8.29 -10.38
CA VAL A 42 -2.69 9.28 -9.37
C VAL A 42 -3.77 9.43 -8.30
N PHE A 43 -5.05 9.47 -8.68
CA PHE A 43 -6.17 9.51 -7.74
C PHE A 43 -6.13 8.32 -6.77
N GLY A 44 -6.02 7.10 -7.31
CA GLY A 44 -5.90 5.89 -6.49
C GLY A 44 -4.67 5.93 -5.59
N LEU A 45 -3.51 6.33 -6.12
CA LEU A 45 -2.24 6.38 -5.40
C LEU A 45 -2.26 7.37 -4.22
N VAL A 46 -2.86 8.55 -4.40
CA VAL A 46 -3.02 9.54 -3.32
C VAL A 46 -3.87 8.95 -2.20
N VAL A 47 -4.99 8.29 -2.54
CA VAL A 47 -5.83 7.65 -1.52
C VAL A 47 -5.09 6.52 -0.83
N ALA A 48 -4.32 5.70 -1.56
CA ALA A 48 -3.49 4.66 -0.97
C ALA A 48 -2.53 5.23 0.09
N THR A 49 -1.83 6.33 -0.23
CA THR A 49 -0.92 7.03 0.70
C THR A 49 -1.64 7.49 1.97
N LEU A 50 -2.84 8.07 1.84
CA LEU A 50 -3.66 8.47 2.98
C LEU A 50 -4.08 7.26 3.84
N LEU A 51 -4.48 6.16 3.21
CA LEU A 51 -4.84 4.92 3.89
C LEU A 51 -3.66 4.30 4.63
N LEU A 52 -2.44 4.36 4.07
CA LEU A 52 -1.24 3.93 4.78
C LEU A 52 -0.97 4.80 6.01
N ARG A 53 -1.11 6.12 5.89
CA ARG A 53 -0.95 7.05 7.03
C ARG A 53 -1.97 6.78 8.11
N LEU A 54 -3.20 6.52 7.70
CA LEU A 54 -4.27 6.16 8.61
C LEU A 54 -3.95 4.85 9.33
N LYS A 55 -3.50 3.81 8.60
CA LYS A 55 -3.11 2.52 9.17
C LYS A 55 -1.99 2.67 10.19
N TYR A 56 -0.96 3.48 9.90
CA TYR A 56 0.09 3.81 10.86
C TYR A 56 -0.48 4.40 12.17
N ASN A 57 -1.36 5.40 12.08
CA ASN A 57 -1.97 6.01 13.28
C ASN A 57 -2.79 4.99 14.09
N ASN A 58 -3.53 4.11 13.40
CA ASN A 58 -4.31 3.06 14.07
C ASN A 58 -3.41 2.06 14.80
N ILE A 59 -2.28 1.67 14.21
CA ILE A 59 -1.30 0.77 14.84
C ILE A 59 -0.74 1.42 16.11
N ILE A 60 -0.27 2.67 16.03
CA ILE A 60 0.27 3.38 17.20
C ILE A 60 -0.78 3.50 18.31
N ARG A 61 -2.04 3.77 17.96
CA ARG A 61 -3.13 3.84 18.92
C ARG A 61 -3.43 2.48 19.56
N ALA A 62 -3.47 1.41 18.78
CA ALA A 62 -3.75 0.06 19.26
C ALA A 62 -2.66 -0.47 20.21
N LEU A 63 -1.39 -0.08 20.01
CA LEU A 63 -0.27 -0.46 20.90
C LEU A 63 -0.42 0.09 22.33
N ASN A 64 -1.25 1.12 22.53
CA ASN A 64 -1.50 1.72 23.84
C ASN A 64 -2.83 1.24 24.48
N MET A 65 -3.52 0.27 23.86
CA MET A 65 -4.78 -0.29 24.35
C MET A 65 -4.52 -1.65 25.03
N ASP A 66 -5.43 -2.06 25.90
CA ASP A 66 -5.50 -3.46 26.33
C ASP A 66 -5.83 -4.37 25.12
N MET A 67 -5.51 -5.65 25.24
CA MET A 67 -5.57 -6.59 24.13
C MET A 67 -6.98 -6.73 23.53
N GLU A 68 -8.01 -6.81 24.37
CA GLU A 68 -9.40 -6.96 23.92
C GLU A 68 -9.89 -5.72 23.18
N SER A 69 -9.62 -4.53 23.73
CA SER A 69 -9.93 -3.25 23.09
C SER A 69 -9.17 -3.06 21.78
N ALA A 70 -7.88 -3.44 21.74
CA ALA A 70 -7.04 -3.33 20.55
C ALA A 70 -7.58 -4.21 19.41
N GLU A 71 -7.99 -5.44 19.70
CA GLU A 71 -8.53 -6.36 18.69
C GLU A 71 -9.82 -5.80 18.07
N LYS A 72 -10.78 -5.39 18.93
CA LYS A 72 -12.05 -4.80 18.48
C LYS A 72 -11.82 -3.51 17.69
N PHE A 73 -10.90 -2.66 18.15
CA PHE A 73 -10.54 -1.42 17.48
C PHE A 73 -9.98 -1.67 16.07
N ILE A 74 -9.01 -2.57 15.94
CA ILE A 74 -8.39 -2.92 14.66
C ILE A 74 -9.42 -3.55 13.71
N ARG A 75 -10.25 -4.47 14.20
CA ARG A 75 -11.32 -5.12 13.41
C ARG A 75 -12.28 -4.10 12.80
N ASN A 76 -12.81 -3.18 13.60
CA ASN A 76 -13.72 -2.15 13.10
C ASN A 76 -13.06 -1.25 12.05
N ARG A 77 -11.76 -0.98 12.20
CA ARG A 77 -11.02 -0.16 11.25
C ARG A 77 -10.81 -0.85 9.91
N TYR A 78 -10.68 -2.18 9.88
CA TYR A 78 -10.66 -2.95 8.64
C TYR A 78 -11.96 -2.80 7.86
N PHE A 79 -13.12 -2.86 8.52
CA PHE A 79 -14.40 -2.61 7.86
C PHE A 79 -14.50 -1.19 7.26
N ALA A 80 -14.05 -0.18 8.01
CA ALA A 80 -14.00 1.19 7.50
C ALA A 80 -13.05 1.34 6.29
N GLU A 81 -11.91 0.64 6.30
CA GLU A 81 -10.96 0.61 5.18
C GLU A 81 -11.59 0.00 3.92
N TYR A 82 -12.37 -1.08 4.05
CA TYR A 82 -13.13 -1.65 2.94
C TYR A 82 -14.22 -0.71 2.41
N GLY A 83 -14.92 0.02 3.29
CA GLY A 83 -15.85 1.06 2.89
C GLY A 83 -15.17 2.18 2.09
N LEU A 84 -13.97 2.60 2.50
CA LEU A 84 -13.17 3.59 1.76
C LEU A 84 -12.72 3.06 0.40
N TYR A 85 -12.30 1.80 0.30
CA TYR A 85 -11.98 1.19 -1.00
C TYR A 85 -13.19 1.19 -1.94
N PHE A 86 -14.35 0.78 -1.43
CA PHE A 86 -15.58 0.80 -2.22
C PHE A 86 -15.90 2.21 -2.71
N LEU A 87 -15.85 3.23 -1.85
CA LEU A 87 -16.15 4.60 -2.21
C LEU A 87 -15.23 5.14 -3.31
N VAL A 88 -13.93 4.86 -3.21
CA VAL A 88 -12.92 5.27 -4.20
C VAL A 88 -13.18 4.61 -5.55
N LEU A 89 -13.37 3.29 -5.55
CA LEU A 89 -13.63 2.52 -6.78
C LEU A 89 -14.97 2.89 -7.41
N PHE A 90 -16.00 3.11 -6.60
CA PHE A 90 -17.30 3.58 -7.07
C PHE A 90 -17.19 4.98 -7.71
N THR A 91 -16.43 5.89 -7.08
CA THR A 91 -16.19 7.24 -7.62
C THR A 91 -15.45 7.17 -8.95
N ALA A 92 -14.40 6.34 -9.04
CA ALA A 92 -13.68 6.12 -10.29
C ALA A 92 -14.56 5.51 -11.38
N ALA A 93 -15.44 4.57 -11.03
CA ALA A 93 -16.37 3.95 -11.99
C ALA A 93 -17.45 4.91 -12.51
N ARG A 94 -17.79 5.96 -11.74
CA ARG A 94 -18.81 6.96 -12.12
C ARG A 94 -18.24 8.19 -12.80
N ASN A 95 -16.94 8.45 -12.68
CA ASN A 95 -16.30 9.62 -13.26
C ASN A 95 -15.64 9.24 -14.60
N PRO A 96 -16.14 9.74 -15.74
CA PRO A 96 -15.58 9.40 -17.05
C PRO A 96 -14.16 9.94 -17.25
N SER A 97 -13.71 10.91 -16.47
CA SER A 97 -12.34 11.44 -16.53
C SER A 97 -11.30 10.56 -15.83
N LEU A 98 -11.73 9.46 -15.18
CA LEU A 98 -10.85 8.54 -14.47
C LEU A 98 -10.93 7.15 -15.11
N ASN A 99 -9.80 6.63 -15.55
CA ASN A 99 -9.74 5.22 -15.90
C ASN A 99 -9.88 4.37 -14.62
N PHE A 100 -10.93 3.56 -14.57
CA PHE A 100 -11.25 2.71 -13.42
C PHE A 100 -10.11 1.73 -13.06
N LEU A 101 -9.53 1.06 -14.06
CA LEU A 101 -8.46 0.08 -13.83
C LEU A 101 -7.21 0.77 -13.30
N ALA A 102 -6.84 1.91 -13.89
CA ALA A 102 -5.71 2.70 -13.41
C ALA A 102 -5.91 3.15 -11.96
N ALA A 103 -7.12 3.60 -11.60
CA ALA A 103 -7.46 3.96 -10.23
C ALA A 103 -7.38 2.79 -9.25
N ALA A 104 -7.86 1.60 -9.65
CA ALA A 104 -7.73 0.40 -8.84
C ALA A 104 -6.25 0.03 -8.60
N VAL A 105 -5.43 0.06 -9.66
CA VAL A 105 -3.99 -0.23 -9.55
C VAL A 105 -3.30 0.79 -8.63
N GLY A 106 -3.59 2.08 -8.78
CA GLY A 106 -3.08 3.13 -7.90
C GLY A 106 -3.47 2.92 -6.44
N LEU A 107 -4.74 2.59 -6.19
CA LEU A 107 -5.29 2.35 -4.85
C LEU A 107 -4.61 1.18 -4.12
N PHE A 108 -4.28 0.11 -4.85
CA PHE A 108 -3.65 -1.08 -4.30
C PHE A 108 -2.11 -1.07 -4.38
N MET A 109 -1.50 -0.02 -4.93
CA MET A 109 -0.06 0.07 -5.18
C MET A 109 0.80 -0.15 -3.92
N ILE A 110 0.34 0.37 -2.78
CA ILE A 110 1.02 0.17 -1.49
C ILE A 110 0.94 -1.30 -1.05
N LYS A 111 -0.19 -1.99 -1.26
CA LYS A 111 -0.30 -3.42 -0.92
C LYS A 111 0.65 -4.26 -1.78
N PHE A 112 0.73 -3.98 -3.08
CA PHE A 112 1.69 -4.65 -3.96
C PHE A 112 3.13 -4.40 -3.49
N THR A 113 3.45 -3.17 -3.10
CA THR A 113 4.78 -2.84 -2.56
C THR A 113 5.10 -3.62 -1.29
N VAL A 114 4.15 -3.73 -0.35
CA VAL A 114 4.32 -4.51 0.89
C VAL A 114 4.51 -5.99 0.58
N LEU A 115 3.73 -6.56 -0.35
CA LEU A 115 3.88 -7.95 -0.77
C LEU A 115 5.26 -8.20 -1.39
N LEU A 116 5.70 -7.33 -2.30
CA LEU A 116 7.03 -7.42 -2.93
C LEU A 116 8.16 -7.38 -1.91
N LEU A 117 8.11 -6.45 -0.95
CA LEU A 117 9.10 -6.36 0.12
C LEU A 117 9.11 -7.63 0.99
N SER A 118 7.92 -8.18 1.29
CA SER A 118 7.78 -9.38 2.11
C SER A 118 8.33 -10.62 1.43
N VAL A 119 7.99 -10.81 0.15
CA VAL A 119 8.50 -11.92 -0.68
C VAL A 119 10.02 -11.82 -0.84
N LYS A 120 10.55 -10.62 -1.09
CA LYS A 120 12.00 -10.39 -1.20
C LYS A 120 12.75 -10.79 0.08
N ASP A 121 12.20 -10.44 1.24
CA ASP A 121 12.80 -10.81 2.53
C ASP A 121 12.77 -12.33 2.73
N LEU A 122 11.64 -12.99 2.47
CA LEU A 122 11.50 -14.45 2.57
C LEU A 122 12.49 -15.18 1.65
N LEU A 123 12.61 -14.74 0.40
CA LEU A 123 13.56 -15.32 -0.55
C LEU A 123 15.00 -15.16 -0.04
N LYS A 124 15.37 -13.95 0.41
CA LYS A 124 16.72 -13.68 0.92
C LYS A 124 17.06 -14.56 2.12
N ASP A 125 16.14 -14.68 3.08
CA ASP A 125 16.35 -15.49 4.28
C ASP A 125 16.46 -16.99 3.91
N THR A 126 15.67 -17.46 2.94
CA THR A 126 15.74 -18.83 2.41
C THR A 126 17.09 -19.11 1.74
N PHE A 127 17.53 -18.24 0.82
CA PHE A 127 18.82 -18.39 0.12
C PHE A 127 20.00 -18.36 1.09
N GLN A 128 19.96 -17.48 2.10
CA GLN A 128 21.01 -17.38 3.10
C GLN A 128 21.08 -18.65 3.96
N SER A 129 19.95 -19.20 4.39
CA SER A 129 19.88 -20.46 5.14
C SER A 129 20.35 -21.69 4.35
N GLN A 130 20.32 -21.64 3.02
CA GLN A 130 20.88 -22.68 2.16
C GLN A 130 22.40 -22.54 2.08
N PHE A 131 22.89 -21.32 1.85
CA PHE A 131 24.33 -21.07 1.77
C PHE A 131 25.06 -21.38 3.09
N ASP A 132 24.45 -21.02 4.22
CA ASP A 132 24.98 -21.32 5.57
C ASP A 132 24.94 -22.82 5.91
N ARG A 133 24.18 -23.65 5.17
CA ARG A 133 24.16 -25.12 5.31
C ARG A 133 25.25 -25.83 4.49
N TYR A 134 25.81 -25.16 3.48
CA TYR A 134 26.87 -25.69 2.63
C TYR A 134 28.28 -25.23 3.07
N LYS A 135 28.37 -24.44 4.14
CA LYS A 135 29.61 -23.97 4.76
C LYS A 135 29.82 -24.65 6.09
#